data_AF-A0A2N2PYH5-F1
#
_entry.id   AF-A0A2N2PYH5-F1
#
_cell.length_a   1.000
_cell.length_b   1.000
_cell.length_c   1.000
_cell.angle_alpha   90.00
_cell.angle_beta   90.00
_cell.angle_gamma   90.00
#
_symmetry.space_group_name_H-M   'P 1'
#
loop_
_entity.id
_entity.type
_entity.pdbx_description
1 polymer ?
#
loop_
_entity_poly.entity_id
_entity_poly.type
_entity_poly.pdbx_seq_one_letter_code
_entity_poly.pdbx_strand_id
1 'polypeptide(L)'
;MQKRFSAVALLIVVLLLATVTMVAAQTTTVPPVIRPPYPGDTVITGTWDPQCAGNVVTVTDANGIVLGTGIIQPDGSFVVNLNRPLVTGESVTVSSPCGPNPLLTVLGPVPIPEAGTLLMLGAGLAGLAGYAGLRWRARK
;
A
#
# COMPACT_ATOMS: atom_id res chain seq x y z
N MET A 1 50.09 -11.66 47.34
CA MET A 1 49.81 -10.26 46.96
C MET A 1 48.44 -10.17 46.29
N GLN A 2 47.39 -9.98 47.06
CA GLN A 2 46.06 -9.66 46.51
C GLN A 2 46.14 -8.19 46.07
N LYS A 3 46.25 -7.93 44.76
CA LYS A 3 46.18 -6.57 44.20
C LYS A 3 44.88 -5.97 44.71
N ARG A 4 44.95 -5.05 45.68
CA ARG A 4 43.80 -4.28 46.14
C ARG A 4 43.43 -3.36 44.99
N PHE A 5 42.63 -3.86 44.06
CA PHE A 5 41.97 -3.06 43.04
C PHE A 5 41.20 -2.00 43.81
N SER A 6 41.68 -0.77 43.74
CA SER A 6 41.15 0.35 44.51
C SER A 6 39.63 0.41 44.28
N ALA A 7 38.85 0.59 45.34
CA ALA A 7 37.38 0.64 45.24
C ALA A 7 36.90 1.66 44.19
N VAL A 8 37.70 2.72 43.99
CA VAL A 8 37.52 3.74 42.95
C VAL A 8 37.68 3.17 41.53
N ALA A 9 38.67 2.31 41.28
CA ALA A 9 38.87 1.69 39.97
C ALA A 9 37.73 0.71 39.64
N LEU A 10 37.23 -0.01 40.65
CA LEU A 10 36.08 -0.91 40.50
C LEU A 10 34.80 -0.11 40.25
N LEU A 11 34.61 1.02 40.93
CA LEU A 11 33.45 1.90 40.77
C LEU A 11 33.46 2.62 39.41
N ILE A 12 34.63 3.00 38.89
CA ILE A 12 34.79 3.53 37.53
C ILE A 12 34.46 2.47 36.48
N VAL A 13 34.93 1.23 36.65
CA VAL A 13 34.59 0.11 35.75
C VAL A 13 33.09 -0.20 35.80
N VAL A 14 32.47 -0.21 36.98
CA VAL A 14 31.02 -0.41 37.14
C VAL A 14 30.23 0.74 36.53
N LEU A 15 30.70 1.99 36.66
CA LEU A 15 30.06 3.18 36.07
C LEU A 15 30.22 3.20 34.53
N LEU A 16 31.37 2.76 34.00
CA LEU A 16 31.62 2.57 32.56
C LEU A 16 30.77 1.43 31.98
N LEU A 17 30.52 0.37 32.75
CA LEU A 17 29.65 -0.74 32.34
C LEU A 17 28.16 -0.40 32.46
N ALA A 18 27.78 0.51 33.37
CA ALA A 18 26.40 0.92 33.58
C ALA A 18 25.85 1.89 32.51
N THR A 19 26.70 2.50 31.69
CA THR A 19 26.27 3.42 30.61
C THR A 19 26.08 2.75 29.26
N VAL A 20 26.19 1.41 29.16
CA VAL A 20 25.80 0.65 27.97
C VAL A 20 24.27 0.65 27.89
N THR A 21 23.74 1.81 27.51
CA THR A 21 22.37 1.99 27.11
C THR A 21 22.20 1.22 25.79
N MET A 22 21.60 0.04 25.88
CA MET A 22 21.12 -0.68 24.73
C MET A 22 20.09 0.23 24.06
N VAL A 23 20.48 0.93 22.99
CA VAL A 23 19.51 1.53 22.07
C VAL A 23 18.85 0.35 21.39
N ALA A 24 17.69 -0.06 21.90
CA ALA A 24 16.77 -0.86 21.10
C ALA A 24 16.51 -0.04 19.85
N ALA A 25 17.01 -0.50 18.69
CA ALA A 25 16.65 0.08 17.42
C ALA A 25 15.12 0.04 17.34
N GLN A 26 14.49 1.20 17.51
CA GLN A 26 13.06 1.33 17.29
C GLN A 26 12.90 1.12 15.78
N THR A 27 12.52 -0.08 15.38
CA THR A 27 12.13 -0.38 14.01
C THR A 27 10.83 0.37 13.76
N THR A 28 10.94 1.62 13.32
CA THR A 28 9.82 2.38 12.77
C THR A 28 9.49 1.74 11.44
N THR A 29 8.71 0.66 11.48
CA THR A 29 8.31 -0.07 10.29
C THR A 29 7.35 0.81 9.49
N VAL A 30 7.84 1.44 8.43
CA VAL A 30 6.99 2.11 7.45
C VAL A 30 6.18 1.02 6.75
N PRO A 31 4.84 1.07 6.78
CA PRO A 31 4.04 0.07 6.10
C PRO A 31 4.36 0.11 4.60
N PRO A 32 4.53 -1.05 3.95
CA PRO A 32 4.81 -1.08 2.52
C PRO A 32 3.63 -0.48 1.74
N VAL A 33 3.94 0.43 0.82
CA VAL A 33 2.96 1.06 -0.07
C VAL A 33 3.15 0.47 -1.46
N ILE A 34 2.22 -0.38 -1.89
CA ILE A 34 2.29 -1.01 -3.19
C ILE A 34 1.19 -0.43 -4.07
N ARG A 35 1.51 -0.15 -5.33
CA ARG A 35 0.50 0.32 -6.27
C ARG A 35 -0.52 -0.82 -6.50
N PRO A 36 -1.83 -0.53 -6.45
CA PRO A 36 -2.83 -1.55 -6.72
C PRO A 36 -2.63 -2.09 -8.14
N PRO A 37 -2.44 -3.40 -8.30
CA PRO A 37 -2.23 -3.99 -9.60
C PRO A 37 -3.53 -3.98 -10.43
N TYR A 38 -3.38 -3.79 -11.73
CA TYR A 38 -4.45 -3.89 -12.72
C TYR A 38 -4.28 -5.14 -13.59
N PRO A 39 -5.38 -5.65 -14.18
CA PRO A 39 -5.33 -6.77 -15.10
C PRO A 39 -4.50 -6.41 -16.33
N GLY A 40 -3.56 -7.30 -16.68
CA GLY A 40 -2.59 -7.06 -17.74
C GLY A 40 -1.25 -6.48 -17.27
N ASP A 41 -1.15 -6.04 -16.01
CA ASP A 41 0.14 -5.60 -15.46
C ASP A 41 1.13 -6.77 -15.43
N THR A 42 2.33 -6.51 -15.97
CA THR A 42 3.48 -7.43 -15.98
C THR A 42 4.57 -6.98 -15.02
N VAL A 43 4.36 -5.86 -14.33
CA VAL A 43 5.31 -5.27 -13.40
C VAL A 43 4.55 -4.81 -12.16
N ILE A 44 5.04 -5.21 -10.98
CA ILE A 44 4.58 -4.67 -9.71
C ILE A 44 5.66 -3.76 -9.17
N THR A 45 5.24 -2.55 -8.79
CA THR A 45 6.10 -1.55 -8.16
C THR A 45 5.51 -1.15 -6.83
N GLY A 46 6.37 -0.97 -5.83
CA GLY A 46 5.98 -0.45 -4.54
C GLY A 46 7.18 0.10 -3.79
N THR A 47 6.89 0.66 -2.63
CA THR A 47 7.88 1.02 -1.63
C THR A 47 7.71 0.12 -0.42
N TRP A 48 8.84 -0.34 0.08
CA TRP A 48 8.99 -1.06 1.32
C TRP A 48 9.74 -0.18 2.33
N ASP A 49 9.84 -0.65 3.56
CA ASP A 49 10.68 0.02 4.56
C ASP A 49 12.15 0.10 4.07
N PRO A 50 12.80 1.27 4.09
CA PRO A 50 14.20 1.43 3.69
C PRO A 50 15.18 0.60 4.53
N GLN A 51 14.81 0.21 5.76
CA GLN A 51 15.60 -0.72 6.57
C GLN A 51 15.68 -2.14 5.96
N CYS A 52 14.79 -2.46 5.03
CA CYS A 52 14.75 -3.74 4.32
C CYS A 52 15.53 -3.74 3.00
N ALA A 53 16.30 -2.69 2.71
CA ALA A 53 17.15 -2.61 1.54
C ALA A 53 18.09 -3.83 1.42
N GLY A 54 18.18 -4.39 0.22
CA GLY A 54 18.99 -5.59 -0.07
C GLY A 54 18.25 -6.93 0.12
N ASN A 55 17.02 -6.93 0.63
CA ASN A 55 16.22 -8.15 0.75
C ASN A 55 15.50 -8.52 -0.55
N VAL A 56 15.24 -9.81 -0.71
CA VAL A 56 14.48 -10.37 -1.84
C VAL A 56 12.98 -10.31 -1.53
N VAL A 57 12.24 -9.66 -2.41
CA VAL A 57 10.78 -9.64 -2.43
C VAL A 57 10.31 -10.74 -3.36
N THR A 58 9.38 -11.56 -2.88
CA THR A 58 8.71 -12.59 -3.65
C THR A 58 7.25 -12.22 -3.82
N VAL A 59 6.76 -12.27 -5.05
CA VAL A 59 5.36 -12.05 -5.38
C VAL A 59 4.73 -13.40 -5.68
N THR A 60 3.67 -13.75 -4.94
CA THR A 60 3.00 -15.04 -5.02
C THR A 60 1.50 -14.86 -5.26
N ASP A 61 0.91 -15.65 -6.16
CA ASP A 61 -0.54 -15.73 -6.35
C ASP A 61 -1.23 -16.41 -5.14
N ALA A 62 -2.55 -16.26 -5.02
CA ALA A 62 -3.42 -16.93 -4.06
C ALA A 62 -3.27 -18.46 -4.06
N ASN A 63 -2.91 -19.02 -5.22
CA ASN A 63 -2.65 -20.45 -5.40
C ASN A 63 -1.26 -20.89 -4.88
N GLY A 64 -0.45 -19.97 -4.34
CA GLY A 64 0.91 -20.25 -3.89
C GLY A 64 1.96 -20.27 -5.02
N ILE A 65 1.58 -19.87 -6.24
CA ILE A 65 2.49 -19.84 -7.40
C ILE A 65 3.31 -18.55 -7.37
N VAL A 66 4.63 -18.66 -7.44
CA VAL A 66 5.52 -17.49 -7.53
C VAL A 66 5.37 -16.87 -8.92
N LEU A 67 4.91 -15.62 -8.95
CA LEU A 67 4.72 -14.84 -10.16
C LEU A 67 5.97 -14.05 -10.54
N GLY A 68 6.84 -13.73 -9.59
CA GLY A 68 8.06 -12.98 -9.83
C GLY A 68 8.85 -12.72 -8.55
N THR A 69 10.10 -12.27 -8.71
CA THR A 69 10.97 -11.85 -7.60
C THR A 69 11.66 -10.54 -7.93
N GLY A 70 12.01 -9.77 -6.91
CA GLY A 70 12.69 -8.48 -7.04
C GLY A 70 13.52 -8.18 -5.81
N ILE A 71 14.35 -7.14 -5.87
CA ILE A 71 15.23 -6.71 -4.78
C ILE A 71 14.78 -5.33 -4.31
N ILE A 72 14.75 -5.11 -3.00
CA ILE A 72 14.47 -3.80 -2.40
C ILE A 72 15.71 -2.93 -2.52
N GLN A 73 15.57 -1.77 -3.15
CA GLN A 73 16.63 -0.79 -3.32
C GLN A 73 16.91 -0.03 -2.01
N PRO A 74 18.06 0.66 -1.90
CA PRO A 74 18.44 1.43 -0.70
C PRO A 74 17.46 2.54 -0.29
N ASP A 75 16.67 3.03 -1.25
CA ASP A 75 15.59 4.01 -1.05
C ASP A 75 14.26 3.36 -0.62
N GLY A 76 14.21 2.03 -0.47
CA GLY A 76 13.00 1.26 -0.18
C GLY A 76 12.15 0.94 -1.41
N SER A 77 12.53 1.40 -2.60
CA SER A 77 11.79 1.10 -3.83
C SER A 77 12.02 -0.35 -4.28
N PHE A 78 11.02 -1.00 -4.86
CA PHE A 78 11.20 -2.28 -5.51
C PHE A 78 10.41 -2.38 -6.81
N VAL A 79 10.96 -3.14 -7.74
CA VAL A 79 10.34 -3.47 -9.02
C VAL A 79 10.42 -4.98 -9.20
N VAL A 80 9.27 -5.61 -9.43
CA VAL A 80 9.17 -7.04 -9.68
C VAL A 80 8.57 -7.22 -11.07
N ASN A 81 9.34 -7.84 -11.97
CA ASN A 81 8.84 -8.32 -13.25
C ASN A 81 8.12 -9.66 -13.03
N LEU A 82 6.89 -9.74 -13.52
CA LEU A 82 6.06 -10.92 -13.44
C LEU A 82 6.24 -11.81 -14.66
N ASN A 83 6.16 -13.12 -14.46
CA ASN A 83 6.32 -14.15 -15.48
C ASN A 83 5.07 -14.25 -16.38
N ARG A 84 3.92 -13.77 -15.89
CA ARG A 84 2.63 -13.72 -16.58
C ARG A 84 1.92 -12.40 -16.24
N PRO A 85 1.03 -11.91 -17.11
CA PRO A 85 0.14 -10.80 -16.76
C PRO A 85 -0.84 -11.22 -15.65
N LEU A 86 -1.20 -10.28 -14.77
CA LEU A 86 -2.18 -10.47 -13.71
C LEU A 86 -3.61 -10.58 -14.26
N VAL A 87 -4.45 -11.41 -13.62
CA VAL A 87 -5.88 -11.53 -13.98
C VAL A 87 -6.79 -10.74 -13.04
N THR A 88 -7.91 -10.25 -13.57
CA THR A 88 -8.92 -9.53 -12.78
C THR A 88 -9.41 -10.36 -11.60
N GLY A 89 -9.37 -9.80 -10.39
CA GLY A 89 -9.84 -10.47 -9.17
C GLY A 89 -8.85 -11.47 -8.57
N GLU A 90 -7.64 -11.59 -9.12
CA GLU A 90 -6.56 -12.39 -8.53
C GLU A 90 -6.09 -11.77 -7.22
N SER A 91 -5.82 -12.60 -6.21
CA SER A 91 -5.18 -12.13 -4.97
C SER A 91 -3.69 -12.43 -5.02
N VAL A 92 -2.87 -11.41 -4.80
CA VAL A 92 -1.42 -11.49 -4.88
C VAL A 92 -0.85 -11.11 -3.53
N THR A 93 0.06 -11.95 -3.03
CA THR A 93 0.78 -11.72 -1.78
C THR A 93 2.20 -11.28 -2.09
N VAL A 94 2.62 -10.16 -1.50
CA VAL A 94 4.00 -9.71 -1.58
C VAL A 94 4.68 -10.05 -0.26
N SER A 95 5.66 -10.96 -0.33
CA SER A 95 6.36 -11.49 0.83
C SER A 95 7.81 -11.05 0.82
N SER A 96 8.31 -10.59 1.98
CA SER A 96 9.73 -10.33 2.19
C SER A 96 10.16 -10.73 3.61
N PRO A 97 11.46 -11.04 3.83
CA PRO A 97 11.95 -11.44 5.15
C PRO A 97 12.05 -10.28 6.15
N CYS A 98 11.70 -9.05 5.76
CA CYS A 98 11.78 -7.88 6.60
C CYS A 98 10.45 -7.12 6.55
N GLY A 99 9.71 -7.09 7.66
CA GLY A 99 8.45 -6.36 7.76
C GLY A 99 7.20 -7.18 7.43
N PRO A 100 6.03 -6.51 7.32
CA PRO A 100 4.74 -7.17 7.11
C PRO A 100 4.52 -7.54 5.64
N ASN A 101 3.85 -8.65 5.38
CA ASN A 101 3.53 -9.12 4.03
C ASN A 101 2.12 -8.66 3.62
N PRO A 102 1.96 -7.58 2.83
CA PRO A 102 0.64 -7.12 2.42
C PRO A 102 0.01 -8.07 1.39
N LEU A 103 -1.30 -8.25 1.52
CA LEU A 103 -2.13 -8.90 0.52
C LEU A 103 -2.73 -7.83 -0.40
N LEU A 104 -2.64 -8.05 -1.71
CA LEU A 104 -3.17 -7.19 -2.75
C LEU A 104 -4.24 -7.95 -3.54
N THR A 105 -5.25 -7.24 -3.99
CA THR A 105 -6.25 -7.78 -4.92
C THR A 105 -6.16 -7.01 -6.23
N VAL A 106 -6.07 -7.73 -7.34
CA VAL A 106 -6.06 -7.14 -8.68
C VAL A 106 -7.43 -6.57 -8.95
N LEU A 107 -7.50 -5.24 -9.00
CA LEU A 107 -8.75 -4.55 -9.24
C LEU A 107 -9.12 -4.73 -10.71
N GLY A 108 -10.29 -5.33 -10.95
CA GLY A 108 -10.84 -5.39 -12.30
C GLY A 108 -11.03 -4.01 -12.92
N PRO A 109 -11.28 -3.95 -14.24
CA PRO A 109 -11.69 -2.71 -14.87
C PRO A 109 -12.89 -2.15 -14.11
N VAL A 110 -12.76 -0.93 -13.59
CA VAL A 110 -13.89 -0.23 -12.95
C VAL A 110 -14.97 -0.15 -14.01
N PRO A 111 -16.22 -0.61 -13.73
CA PRO A 111 -17.31 -0.38 -14.65
C PRO A 111 -17.45 1.14 -14.79
N ILE A 112 -17.10 1.67 -15.96
CA ILE A 112 -17.41 3.05 -16.30
C ILE A 112 -18.94 3.06 -16.33
N PRO A 113 -19.65 3.88 -15.52
CA PRO A 113 -21.07 4.05 -15.72
C PRO A 113 -21.23 4.55 -17.15
N GLU A 114 -21.82 3.73 -17.99
CA GLU A 114 -22.14 4.08 -19.36
C GLU A 114 -22.93 5.39 -19.28
N ALA A 115 -22.31 6.50 -19.66
CA ALA A 115 -22.97 7.80 -19.74
C ALA A 115 -23.98 7.71 -20.88
N GLY A 116 -25.15 7.14 -20.60
CA GLY A 116 -26.13 6.80 -21.62
C GLY A 116 -27.42 6.21 -21.09
N THR A 117 -27.43 5.63 -19.89
CA THR A 117 -28.65 5.02 -19.33
C THR A 117 -29.36 5.97 -18.36
N LEU A 118 -29.55 7.24 -18.75
CA LEU A 118 -30.67 8.03 -18.22
C LEU A 118 -31.97 7.53 -18.87
N LEU A 119 -32.30 6.25 -18.61
CA LEU A 119 -33.61 5.69 -18.91
C LEU A 119 -34.53 6.05 -17.75
N MET A 120 -35.38 7.04 -18.01
CA MET A 120 -36.75 7.14 -17.51
C MET A 120 -37.11 6.30 -16.27
N LEU A 121 -36.76 6.75 -15.07
CA LEU A 121 -37.55 6.45 -13.87
C LEU A 121 -37.82 7.74 -13.09
N GLY A 122 -38.79 8.47 -13.61
CA GLY A 122 -39.40 9.63 -12.97
C GLY A 122 -40.92 9.62 -13.16
N ALA A 123 -41.55 8.45 -13.02
CA ALA A 123 -42.98 8.43 -12.72
C ALA A 123 -43.15 8.86 -11.26
N GLY A 124 -43.65 10.07 -11.03
CA GLY A 124 -44.15 10.47 -9.71
C GLY A 124 -43.86 11.90 -9.25
N LEU A 125 -44.07 12.92 -10.09
CA LEU A 125 -44.36 14.27 -9.59
C LEU A 125 -45.65 14.77 -10.22
N ALA A 126 -46.77 14.38 -9.63
CA ALA A 126 -47.98 15.19 -9.68
C ALA A 126 -47.64 16.54 -9.02
N GLY A 127 -47.64 17.63 -9.79
CA GLY A 127 -47.36 18.94 -9.22
C GLY A 127 -47.11 20.04 -10.22
N LEU A 128 -48.20 20.55 -10.81
CA LEU A 128 -48.46 21.95 -11.12
C LEU A 128 -47.65 22.67 -12.22
N ALA A 129 -48.44 23.23 -13.14
CA ALA A 129 -48.23 24.47 -13.89
C ALA A 129 -47.04 24.46 -14.88
N GLY A 130 -47.25 24.28 -16.18
CA GLY A 130 -48.15 25.11 -16.98
C GLY A 130 -47.50 26.46 -17.29
N TYR A 131 -46.43 26.46 -18.08
CA TYR A 131 -45.92 27.68 -18.73
C TYR A 131 -45.80 27.44 -20.24
N ALA A 132 -46.90 27.03 -20.84
CA ALA A 132 -47.12 27.18 -22.27
C ALA A 132 -47.56 28.63 -22.52
N GLY A 133 -46.79 29.33 -23.35
CA GLY A 133 -46.94 30.76 -23.58
C GLY A 133 -48.33 31.16 -24.06
N LEU A 134 -48.85 32.23 -23.47
CA LEU A 134 -49.92 33.01 -24.05
C LEU A 134 -49.52 34.48 -24.02
N ARG A 135 -49.22 34.97 -25.23
CA ARG A 135 -49.00 36.36 -25.57
C ARG A 135 -50.30 37.12 -25.36
N TRP A 136 -50.41 37.91 -24.29
CA TRP A 136 -51.52 38.85 -24.17
C TRP A 136 -51.14 40.19 -24.81
N ARG A 137 -51.67 40.44 -26.02
CA ARG A 137 -51.93 41.79 -26.53
C ARG A 137 -53.32 42.21 -26.04
N ALA A 138 -53.39 43.16 -25.12
CA ALA A 138 -54.62 43.93 -24.92
C ALA A 138 -54.55 45.19 -25.80
N ARG A 139 -55.40 45.23 -26.84
CA ARG A 139 -55.77 46.44 -27.59
C ARG A 139 -57.27 46.64 -27.43
N LYS A 140 -57.66 47.63 -26.64
CA LYS A 140 -58.47 48.81 -26.98
C LYS A 140 -58.95 49.45 -25.68
#